data_AF-G3JHL7-F1
#
_entry.id   AF-G3JHL7-F1
#
_cell.length_a   1.000
_cell.length_b   1.000
_cell.length_c   1.000
_cell.angle_alpha   90.00
_cell.angle_beta   90.00
_cell.angle_gamma   90.00
#
_symmetry.space_group_name_H-M   'P 1'
#
loop_
_entity.id
_entity.type
_entity.pdbx_description
1 polymer ?
#
loop_
_entity_poly.entity_id
_entity_poly.type
_entity_poly.pdbx_seq_one_letter_code
_entity_poly.pdbx_strand_id
1 'polypeptide(L)'
;MTNNNRIEELKRLSRAAALRAEEEKRQTDEANRQADEANRQADEANRQADEANRQADEAKRRADELMDQTRPTNLQEYIDACHHLVFSQLAFETDKSLTSKGTVTDPTNKYCPTSLKPWPDLVEDQRIIYDKLQSAILAIAPSFETRIFLSTLGERVSKHRIANERFLQRFLQSAVEYPVEMILKRLTEVEQVRSMYDMGDGVVFQYHLLASSDNSREVSEAESQSAPRTPHLDPVSDQSRPNQTYMYRSDGDPTAMPNMVYVCENTAPHKLTAAHLRAGLQPMNIHRDVVNRTTIPTDADPNEHFQYDAERLTAAALTHVYHFMIHIGLEYGLLTTGEATVFLKVDWSAPSTLYYHLVEFNSEVAAHPDSFHFRTAVGQLLTFTLLALGRPGARRVHGQDERDMVKADLKTWDQ
;
A
#
# COMPACT_ATOMS: atom_id res chain seq x y z
N MET A 1 -19.20 -104.32 59.12
CA MET A 1 -19.55 -102.91 59.39
C MET A 1 -18.70 -101.92 58.56
N THR A 2 -18.36 -102.25 57.31
CA THR A 2 -17.26 -101.56 56.57
C THR A 2 -17.72 -100.77 55.34
N ASN A 3 -18.95 -100.99 54.86
CA ASN A 3 -19.44 -100.38 53.62
C ASN A 3 -20.19 -99.06 53.84
N ASN A 4 -20.91 -98.92 54.96
CA ASN A 4 -21.71 -97.71 55.25
C ASN A 4 -20.81 -96.49 55.60
N ASN A 5 -19.72 -96.73 56.33
CA ASN A 5 -18.72 -95.70 56.66
C ASN A 5 -18.03 -95.13 55.41
N ARG A 6 -17.76 -95.99 54.41
CA ARG A 6 -17.09 -95.62 53.16
C ARG A 6 -17.97 -94.78 52.23
N ILE A 7 -19.29 -95.03 52.25
CA ILE A 7 -20.28 -94.23 51.51
C ILE A 7 -20.49 -92.86 52.16
N GLU A 8 -20.52 -92.79 53.50
CA GLU A 8 -20.57 -91.50 54.20
C GLU A 8 -19.31 -90.66 53.95
N GLU A 9 -18.14 -91.29 53.96
CA GLU A 9 -16.86 -90.64 53.67
C GLU A 9 -16.82 -90.10 52.22
N LEU A 10 -17.27 -90.89 51.23
CA LEU A 10 -17.41 -90.46 49.83
C LEU A 10 -18.41 -89.30 49.66
N LYS A 11 -19.56 -89.35 50.35
CA LYS A 11 -20.54 -88.23 50.34
C LYS A 11 -19.94 -86.97 50.96
N ARG A 12 -19.11 -87.09 51.99
CA ARG A 12 -18.44 -85.97 52.64
C ARG A 12 -17.36 -85.36 51.74
N LEU A 13 -16.57 -86.20 51.06
CA LEU A 13 -15.59 -85.78 50.04
C LEU A 13 -16.26 -85.10 48.84
N SER A 14 -17.38 -85.63 48.34
CA SER A 14 -18.13 -85.03 47.22
C SER A 14 -18.71 -83.66 47.59
N ARG A 15 -19.29 -83.50 48.79
CA ARG A 15 -19.75 -82.18 49.27
C ARG A 15 -18.59 -81.21 49.47
N ALA A 16 -17.46 -81.67 50.00
CA ALA A 16 -16.26 -80.83 50.15
C ALA A 16 -15.70 -80.39 48.78
N ALA A 17 -15.73 -81.26 47.77
CA ALA A 17 -15.33 -80.93 46.40
C ALA A 17 -16.31 -79.94 45.73
N ALA A 18 -17.61 -80.11 45.92
CA ALA A 18 -18.63 -79.19 45.40
C ALA A 18 -18.49 -77.79 46.04
N LEU A 19 -18.28 -77.71 47.35
CA LEU A 19 -18.01 -76.45 48.05
C LEU A 19 -16.74 -75.77 47.54
N ARG A 20 -15.66 -76.52 47.28
CA ARG A 20 -14.42 -75.95 46.70
C ARG A 20 -14.63 -75.41 45.29
N ALA A 21 -15.37 -76.12 44.45
CA ALA A 21 -15.68 -75.67 43.09
C ALA A 21 -16.57 -74.41 43.08
N GLU A 22 -17.50 -74.31 44.03
CA GLU A 22 -18.35 -73.11 44.19
C GLU A 22 -17.53 -71.91 44.72
N GLU A 23 -16.59 -72.14 45.63
CA GLU A 23 -15.64 -71.13 46.11
C GLU A 23 -14.70 -70.65 44.98
N GLU A 24 -14.13 -71.55 44.19
CA GLU A 24 -13.31 -71.21 43.01
C GLU A 24 -14.10 -70.42 41.98
N LYS A 25 -15.36 -70.79 41.72
CA LYS A 25 -16.23 -70.05 40.80
C LYS A 25 -16.48 -68.63 41.32
N ARG A 26 -16.75 -68.48 42.63
CA ARG A 26 -16.90 -67.16 43.26
C ARG A 26 -15.64 -66.31 43.15
N GLN A 27 -14.46 -66.91 43.37
CA GLN A 27 -13.18 -66.21 43.22
C GLN A 27 -12.93 -65.78 41.77
N THR A 28 -13.29 -66.62 40.80
CA THR A 28 -13.17 -66.31 39.37
C THR A 28 -14.12 -65.18 38.95
N ASP A 29 -15.37 -65.23 39.39
CA ASP A 29 -16.36 -64.19 39.11
C ASP A 29 -15.95 -62.85 39.73
N GLU A 30 -15.38 -62.86 40.93
CA GLU A 30 -14.86 -61.66 41.59
C GLU A 30 -13.61 -61.11 40.88
N ALA A 31 -12.68 -61.99 40.48
CA ALA A 31 -11.51 -61.59 39.69
C ALA A 31 -11.91 -60.97 38.35
N ASN A 32 -12.92 -61.53 37.67
CA ASN A 32 -13.45 -60.97 36.42
C ASN A 32 -14.08 -59.58 36.64
N ARG A 33 -14.84 -59.37 37.71
CA ARG A 33 -15.39 -58.04 38.02
C ARG A 33 -14.29 -57.01 38.29
N GLN A 34 -13.24 -57.41 39.01
CA GLN A 34 -12.11 -56.53 39.27
C GLN A 34 -11.37 -56.17 37.97
N ALA A 35 -11.20 -57.13 37.06
CA ALA A 35 -10.61 -56.89 35.75
C ALA A 35 -11.47 -55.95 34.88
N ASP A 36 -12.79 -56.14 34.86
CA ASP A 36 -13.72 -55.27 34.12
C ASP A 36 -13.71 -53.84 34.66
N GLU A 37 -13.67 -53.67 35.99
CA GLU A 37 -13.59 -52.36 36.61
C GLU A 37 -12.25 -51.67 36.33
N ALA A 38 -11.14 -52.41 36.40
CA ALA A 38 -9.82 -51.91 36.03
C ALA A 38 -9.76 -51.48 34.55
N ASN A 39 -10.38 -52.24 33.64
CA ASN A 39 -10.47 -51.89 32.23
C ASN A 39 -11.30 -50.61 32.02
N ARG A 40 -12.44 -50.45 32.70
CA ARG A 40 -13.23 -49.21 32.61
C ARG A 40 -12.46 -48.00 33.12
N GLN A 41 -11.71 -48.16 34.21
CA GLN A 41 -10.87 -47.09 34.75
C GLN A 41 -9.74 -46.73 33.77
N ALA A 42 -9.12 -47.71 33.14
CA ALA A 42 -8.11 -47.49 32.11
C ALA A 42 -8.69 -46.79 30.87
N ASP A 43 -9.86 -47.20 30.40
CA ASP A 43 -10.55 -46.57 29.26
C ASP A 43 -10.93 -45.12 29.58
N GLU A 44 -11.41 -44.84 30.79
CA GLU A 44 -11.74 -43.48 31.22
C GLU A 44 -10.48 -42.61 31.36
N ALA A 45 -9.41 -43.15 31.94
CA ALA A 45 -8.12 -42.45 32.02
C ALA A 45 -7.54 -42.15 30.63
N ASN A 46 -7.67 -43.08 29.67
CA ASN A 46 -7.26 -42.87 28.28
C ASN A 46 -8.08 -41.76 27.61
N ARG A 47 -9.41 -41.75 27.79
CA ARG A 47 -10.26 -40.67 27.26
C ARG A 47 -9.89 -39.30 27.82
N GLN A 48 -9.62 -39.24 29.12
CA GLN A 48 -9.19 -38.00 29.77
C GLN A 48 -7.82 -37.53 29.25
N ALA A 49 -6.88 -38.46 29.02
CA ALA A 49 -5.59 -38.15 28.43
C ALA A 49 -5.72 -37.66 26.97
N ASP A 50 -6.58 -38.30 26.17
CA ASP A 50 -6.83 -37.89 24.78
C ASP A 50 -7.45 -36.48 24.71
N GLU A 51 -8.41 -36.18 25.57
CA GLU A 51 -9.03 -34.85 25.65
C GLU A 51 -8.03 -33.78 26.11
N ALA A 52 -7.19 -34.10 27.12
CA ALA A 52 -6.12 -33.21 27.56
C ALA A 52 -5.10 -32.92 26.45
N ASN A 53 -4.73 -33.94 25.66
CA ASN A 53 -3.85 -33.77 24.50
C ASN A 53 -4.47 -32.87 23.43
N ARG A 54 -5.76 -33.06 23.10
CA ARG A 54 -6.46 -32.18 22.15
C ARG A 54 -6.48 -30.72 22.62
N GLN A 55 -6.76 -30.50 23.90
CA GLN A 55 -6.75 -29.15 24.47
C GLN A 55 -5.36 -28.53 24.47
N ALA A 56 -4.31 -29.31 24.75
CA ALA A 56 -2.93 -28.85 24.66
C ALA A 56 -2.53 -28.49 23.22
N ASP A 57 -2.92 -29.32 22.24
CA ASP A 57 -2.66 -29.06 20.82
C ASP A 57 -3.40 -27.80 20.33
N GLU A 58 -4.66 -27.62 20.72
CA GLU A 58 -5.41 -26.40 20.41
C GLU A 58 -4.80 -25.16 21.07
N ALA A 59 -4.42 -25.26 22.35
CA ALA A 59 -3.78 -24.17 23.06
C ALA A 59 -2.45 -23.78 22.40
N LYS A 60 -1.66 -24.77 21.96
CA LYS A 60 -0.41 -24.56 21.23
C LYS A 60 -0.66 -23.89 19.88
N ARG A 61 -1.63 -24.36 19.10
CA ARG A 61 -1.99 -23.72 17.82
C ARG A 61 -2.39 -22.26 17.99
N ARG A 62 -3.25 -21.97 18.98
CA ARG A 62 -3.66 -20.59 19.28
C ARG A 62 -2.47 -19.73 19.72
N ALA A 63 -1.55 -20.28 20.50
CA ALA A 63 -0.33 -19.58 20.89
C ALA A 63 0.57 -19.29 19.68
N ASP A 64 0.79 -20.27 18.80
CA ASP A 64 1.58 -20.12 17.58
C ASP A 64 0.96 -19.08 16.62
N GLU A 65 -0.36 -19.09 16.44
CA GLU A 65 -1.11 -18.10 15.64
C GLU A 65 -0.97 -16.68 16.22
N LEU A 66 -1.13 -16.52 17.54
CA LEU A 66 -0.94 -15.23 18.20
C LEU A 66 0.50 -14.74 18.08
N MET A 67 1.48 -15.63 18.20
CA MET A 67 2.89 -15.29 18.01
C MET A 67 3.16 -14.82 16.58
N ASP A 68 2.58 -15.47 15.57
CA ASP A 68 2.73 -15.05 14.18
C ASP A 68 2.05 -13.69 13.90
N GLN A 69 0.93 -13.40 14.56
CA GLN A 69 0.24 -12.11 14.41
C GLN A 69 0.94 -10.95 15.14
N THR A 70 1.65 -11.24 16.23
CA THR A 70 2.26 -10.23 17.12
C THR A 70 3.76 -10.05 16.91
N ARG A 71 4.43 -10.96 16.20
CA ARG A 71 5.83 -10.76 15.83
C ARG A 71 5.98 -9.60 14.84
N PRO A 72 7.12 -8.87 14.87
CA PRO A 72 7.48 -7.94 13.82
C PRO A 72 7.52 -8.63 12.46
N THR A 73 7.06 -7.93 11.43
CA THR A 73 7.09 -8.44 10.05
C THR A 73 8.47 -8.22 9.44
N ASN A 74 8.88 -9.14 8.55
CA ASN A 74 9.96 -8.84 7.60
C ASN A 74 9.41 -7.95 6.46
N LEU A 75 10.27 -7.43 5.57
CA LEU A 75 9.80 -6.49 4.54
C LEU A 75 8.73 -7.10 3.63
N GLN A 76 8.93 -8.33 3.19
CA GLN A 76 8.01 -8.97 2.25
C GLN A 76 6.64 -9.16 2.89
N GLU A 77 6.60 -9.65 4.13
CA GLU A 77 5.39 -9.75 4.96
C GLU A 77 4.76 -8.39 5.23
N TYR A 78 5.58 -7.35 5.41
CA TYR A 78 5.12 -5.99 5.68
C TYR A 78 4.42 -5.40 4.45
N ILE A 79 5.04 -5.46 3.28
CA ILE A 79 4.46 -4.99 2.01
C ILE A 79 3.16 -5.75 1.69
N ASP A 80 3.19 -7.08 1.87
CA ASP A 80 2.03 -7.97 1.77
C ASP A 80 0.88 -7.52 2.67
N ALA A 81 1.15 -7.37 3.97
CA ALA A 81 0.16 -6.96 4.96
C ALA A 81 -0.35 -5.53 4.73
N CYS A 82 0.51 -4.58 4.33
CA CYS A 82 0.10 -3.23 3.95
C CYS A 82 -0.92 -3.26 2.81
N HIS A 83 -0.71 -4.12 1.81
CA HIS A 83 -1.64 -4.23 0.69
C HIS A 83 -2.95 -4.92 1.11
N HIS A 84 -2.88 -6.15 1.63
CA HIS A 84 -4.08 -6.95 1.88
C HIS A 84 -4.89 -6.53 3.11
N LEU A 85 -4.25 -5.98 4.15
CA LEU A 85 -4.95 -5.57 5.38
C LEU A 85 -5.33 -4.09 5.38
N VAL A 86 -4.58 -3.22 4.70
CA VAL A 86 -4.78 -1.76 4.77
C VAL A 86 -5.22 -1.16 3.44
N PHE A 87 -4.42 -1.27 2.39
CA PHE A 87 -4.72 -0.63 1.10
C PHE A 87 -6.00 -1.16 0.45
N SER A 88 -6.25 -2.47 0.58
CA SER A 88 -7.46 -3.14 0.10
C SER A 88 -8.76 -2.57 0.69
N GLN A 89 -8.67 -1.86 1.82
CA GLN A 89 -9.79 -1.22 2.50
C GLN A 89 -10.17 0.15 1.90
N LEU A 90 -9.48 0.59 0.84
CA LEU A 90 -9.80 1.82 0.13
C LEU A 90 -11.24 1.76 -0.40
N ALA A 91 -12.06 2.72 0.02
CA ALA A 91 -13.45 2.83 -0.39
C ALA A 91 -13.80 4.28 -0.71
N PHE A 92 -14.59 4.49 -1.77
CA PHE A 92 -15.00 5.81 -2.24
C PHE A 92 -16.40 6.17 -1.75
N GLU A 93 -16.65 7.47 -1.59
CA GLU A 93 -18.00 7.98 -1.33
C GLU A 93 -18.80 7.97 -2.65
N THR A 94 -19.97 7.34 -2.62
CA THR A 94 -20.84 7.18 -3.79
C THR A 94 -21.93 8.24 -3.84
N ASP A 95 -22.30 8.81 -2.69
CA ASP A 95 -23.27 9.91 -2.63
C ASP A 95 -22.60 11.22 -3.04
N LYS A 96 -22.92 11.68 -4.26
CA LYS A 96 -22.40 12.94 -4.82
C LYS A 96 -22.68 14.16 -3.91
N SER A 97 -23.72 14.13 -3.08
CA SER A 97 -24.02 15.23 -2.15
C SER A 97 -23.02 15.35 -1.00
N LEU A 98 -22.32 14.26 -0.68
CA LEU A 98 -21.30 14.18 0.37
C LEU A 98 -19.87 14.39 -0.17
N THR A 99 -19.71 14.45 -1.49
CA THR A 99 -18.40 14.67 -2.15
C THR A 99 -18.05 16.15 -2.30
N SER A 100 -16.75 16.47 -2.35
CA SER A 100 -16.30 17.84 -2.65
C SER A 100 -16.79 18.29 -4.02
N LYS A 101 -17.26 19.55 -4.11
CA LYS A 101 -17.65 20.17 -5.38
C LYS A 101 -16.42 20.73 -6.11
N GLY A 102 -16.59 21.02 -7.40
CA GLY A 102 -15.54 21.57 -8.25
C GLY A 102 -14.92 20.54 -9.19
N THR A 103 -14.17 21.03 -10.17
CA THR A 103 -13.50 20.22 -11.19
C THR A 103 -12.08 19.84 -10.74
N VAL A 104 -11.38 19.09 -11.59
CA VAL A 104 -9.92 18.95 -11.54
C VAL A 104 -9.27 20.34 -11.51
N THR A 105 -8.08 20.43 -10.91
CA THR A 105 -7.35 21.68 -10.73
C THR A 105 -7.21 22.45 -12.04
N ASP A 106 -7.48 23.75 -11.99
CA ASP A 106 -7.47 24.63 -13.16
C ASP A 106 -6.04 24.70 -13.77
N PRO A 107 -5.88 24.32 -15.04
CA PRO A 107 -4.59 24.38 -15.73
C PRO A 107 -4.30 25.75 -16.35
N THR A 108 -5.22 26.71 -16.31
CA THR A 108 -5.08 28.08 -16.82
C THR A 108 -3.74 28.70 -16.37
N ASN A 109 -3.02 29.31 -17.31
CA ASN A 109 -1.69 29.93 -17.20
C ASN A 109 -0.53 28.99 -16.83
N LYS A 110 -0.74 27.67 -16.82
CA LYS A 110 0.33 26.71 -16.51
C LYS A 110 1.06 26.26 -17.76
N TYR A 111 2.39 26.13 -17.65
CA TYR A 111 3.22 25.42 -18.62
C TYR A 111 2.65 24.03 -18.91
N CYS A 112 2.47 23.72 -20.19
CA CYS A 112 1.83 22.51 -20.67
C CYS A 112 2.83 21.69 -21.51
N PRO A 113 2.96 20.38 -21.26
CA PRO A 113 3.83 19.56 -22.09
C PRO A 113 3.24 19.48 -23.50
N THR A 114 4.09 19.60 -24.51
CA THR A 114 3.63 19.52 -25.90
C THR A 114 3.32 18.09 -26.29
N SER A 115 4.15 17.12 -25.91
CA SER A 115 3.96 15.70 -26.24
C SER A 115 3.70 14.88 -24.99
N LEU A 116 2.64 14.08 -25.00
CA LEU A 116 2.38 13.05 -24.00
C LEU A 116 2.76 11.69 -24.59
N LYS A 117 3.54 10.88 -23.87
CA LYS A 117 4.00 9.56 -24.34
C LYS A 117 3.99 8.51 -23.21
N PRO A 118 3.73 7.23 -23.52
CA PRO A 118 3.88 6.16 -22.55
C PRO A 118 5.33 6.03 -22.07
N TRP A 119 5.52 5.65 -20.81
CA TRP A 119 6.79 5.24 -20.22
C TRP A 119 6.83 3.71 -20.14
N PRO A 120 7.39 3.02 -21.15
CA PRO A 120 7.35 1.56 -21.22
C PRO A 120 8.30 0.89 -20.21
N ASP A 121 9.41 1.53 -19.88
CA ASP A 121 10.50 0.91 -19.12
C ASP A 121 10.25 0.87 -17.60
N LEU A 122 9.29 1.64 -17.09
CA LEU A 122 9.09 1.83 -15.64
C LEU A 122 8.90 0.51 -14.89
N VAL A 123 8.07 -0.40 -15.41
CA VAL A 123 7.75 -1.67 -14.73
C VAL A 123 9.01 -2.53 -14.60
N GLU A 124 9.82 -2.57 -15.65
CA GLU A 124 11.06 -3.35 -15.66
C GLU A 124 12.12 -2.69 -14.77
N ASP A 125 12.23 -1.36 -14.80
CA ASP A 125 13.10 -0.60 -13.90
C ASP A 125 12.75 -0.85 -12.42
N GLN A 126 11.45 -0.79 -12.07
CA GLN A 126 10.95 -1.07 -10.72
C GLN A 126 11.23 -2.51 -10.30
N ARG A 127 11.03 -3.48 -11.21
CA ARG A 127 11.36 -4.90 -10.96
C ARG A 127 12.84 -5.08 -10.66
N ILE A 128 13.72 -4.50 -11.49
CA ILE A 128 15.18 -4.57 -11.31
C ILE A 128 15.61 -3.92 -9.98
N ILE A 129 15.01 -2.79 -9.61
CA ILE A 129 15.25 -2.14 -8.32
C ILE A 129 14.81 -3.07 -7.18
N TYR A 130 13.61 -3.64 -7.27
CA TYR A 130 13.07 -4.53 -6.24
C TYR A 130 13.93 -5.79 -6.05
N ASP A 131 14.36 -6.45 -7.13
CA ASP A 131 15.20 -7.65 -7.07
C ASP A 131 16.54 -7.37 -6.37
N LYS A 132 17.15 -6.20 -6.65
CA LYS A 132 18.38 -5.76 -5.98
C LYS A 132 18.15 -5.52 -4.49
N LEU A 133 17.02 -4.90 -4.15
CA LEU A 133 16.65 -4.67 -2.76
C LEU A 133 16.46 -6.01 -2.04
N GLN A 134 15.75 -6.97 -2.63
CA GLN A 134 15.42 -8.24 -1.96
C GLN A 134 16.67 -8.92 -1.41
N SER A 135 17.77 -8.91 -2.18
CA SER A 135 19.06 -9.45 -1.75
C SER A 135 19.67 -8.69 -0.56
N ALA A 136 19.54 -7.36 -0.54
CA ALA A 136 20.07 -6.51 0.52
C ALA A 136 19.19 -6.52 1.80
N ILE A 137 17.89 -6.76 1.64
CA ILE A 137 16.89 -6.73 2.72
C ILE A 137 16.89 -8.01 3.56
N LEU A 138 17.29 -9.16 3.00
CA LEU A 138 17.45 -10.39 3.78
C LEU A 138 18.42 -10.22 4.97
N ALA A 139 19.30 -9.22 4.92
CA ALA A 139 20.19 -8.85 6.01
C ALA A 139 19.53 -8.02 7.11
N ILE A 140 18.33 -7.47 6.89
CA ILE A 140 17.60 -6.66 7.86
C ILE A 140 16.74 -7.58 8.75
N ALA A 141 16.98 -7.54 10.06
CA ALA A 141 16.14 -8.25 11.01
C ALA A 141 14.68 -7.79 10.92
N PRO A 142 13.69 -8.69 11.07
CA PRO A 142 12.27 -8.31 11.12
C PRO A 142 12.02 -7.23 12.17
N SER A 143 11.57 -6.07 11.73
CA SER A 143 11.41 -4.87 12.58
C SER A 143 10.24 -3.99 12.18
N PHE A 144 9.44 -4.41 11.20
CA PHE A 144 8.29 -3.65 10.73
C PHE A 144 7.04 -3.97 11.56
N GLU A 145 6.01 -3.15 11.39
CA GLU A 145 4.79 -3.25 12.19
C GLU A 145 4.14 -4.64 12.06
N THR A 146 3.47 -5.06 13.13
CA THR A 146 2.93 -6.41 13.27
C THR A 146 1.66 -6.58 12.43
N ARG A 147 1.33 -7.83 12.06
CA ARG A 147 0.09 -8.11 11.32
C ARG A 147 -1.16 -7.65 12.09
N ILE A 148 -1.19 -7.79 13.41
CA ILE A 148 -2.32 -7.34 14.24
C ILE A 148 -2.47 -5.82 14.24
N PHE A 149 -1.37 -5.07 14.24
CA PHE A 149 -1.40 -3.60 14.13
C PHE A 149 -1.95 -3.18 12.76
N LEU A 150 -1.44 -3.78 11.68
CA LEU A 150 -1.88 -3.47 10.31
C LEU A 150 -3.35 -3.85 10.09
N SER A 151 -3.83 -4.96 10.66
CA SER A 151 -5.27 -5.30 10.66
C SER A 151 -6.10 -4.21 11.34
N THR A 152 -5.66 -3.75 12.51
CA THR A 152 -6.32 -2.66 13.25
C THR A 152 -6.31 -1.34 12.47
N LEU A 153 -5.20 -1.05 11.78
CA LEU A 153 -5.08 0.10 10.90
C LEU A 153 -6.08 0.01 9.73
N GLY A 154 -6.19 -1.16 9.10
CA GLY A 154 -7.17 -1.49 8.07
C GLY A 154 -8.60 -1.20 8.50
N GLU A 155 -9.01 -1.73 9.65
CA GLU A 155 -10.32 -1.47 10.25
C GLU A 155 -10.58 0.01 10.54
N ARG A 156 -9.53 0.77 10.85
CA ARG A 156 -9.65 2.21 11.12
C ARG A 156 -9.85 3.01 9.84
N VAL A 157 -9.09 2.69 8.78
CA VAL A 157 -9.20 3.40 7.49
C VAL A 157 -10.49 3.05 6.76
N SER A 158 -11.00 1.81 6.89
CA SER A 158 -12.25 1.37 6.26
C SER A 158 -13.49 2.13 6.73
N LYS A 159 -13.44 2.76 7.91
CA LYS A 159 -14.54 3.57 8.47
C LYS A 159 -14.76 4.89 7.72
N HIS A 160 -13.83 5.33 6.89
CA HIS A 160 -13.88 6.63 6.21
C HIS A 160 -13.81 6.45 4.70
N ARG A 161 -14.91 6.73 4.01
CA ARG A 161 -14.95 6.75 2.55
C ARG A 161 -14.27 8.01 2.00
N ILE A 162 -13.53 7.88 0.91
CA ILE A 162 -12.86 9.01 0.26
C ILE A 162 -13.90 9.89 -0.42
N ALA A 163 -14.13 11.07 0.15
CA ALA A 163 -15.10 12.05 -0.35
C ALA A 163 -14.45 13.32 -0.93
N ASN A 164 -13.15 13.52 -0.68
CA ASN A 164 -12.38 14.68 -1.11
C ASN A 164 -10.87 14.38 -1.03
N GLU A 165 -10.07 15.30 -1.55
CA GLU A 165 -8.63 15.24 -1.65
C GLU A 165 -7.95 15.11 -0.29
N ARG A 166 -8.47 15.77 0.74
CA ARG A 166 -7.93 15.67 2.11
C ARG A 166 -8.13 14.28 2.70
N PHE A 167 -9.26 13.63 2.41
CA PHE A 167 -9.52 12.27 2.88
C PHE A 167 -8.61 11.28 2.14
N LEU A 168 -8.43 11.47 0.83
CA LEU A 168 -7.48 10.71 0.03
C LEU A 168 -6.05 10.85 0.58
N GLN A 169 -5.60 12.07 0.80
CA GLN A 169 -4.29 12.37 1.36
C GLN A 169 -4.06 11.64 2.70
N ARG A 170 -5.01 11.72 3.64
CA ARG A 170 -4.89 11.03 4.95
C ARG A 170 -4.81 9.51 4.82
N PHE A 171 -5.55 8.95 3.86
CA PHE A 171 -5.50 7.53 3.55
C PHE A 171 -4.12 7.15 3.02
N LEU A 172 -3.62 7.84 1.99
CA LEU A 172 -2.32 7.58 1.37
C LEU A 172 -1.17 7.76 2.37
N GLN A 173 -1.23 8.80 3.20
CA GLN A 173 -0.27 9.02 4.28
C GLN A 173 -0.11 7.78 5.17
N SER A 174 -1.23 7.21 5.58
CA SER A 174 -1.26 6.10 6.54
C SER A 174 -0.99 4.74 5.88
N ALA A 175 -1.51 4.53 4.67
CA ALA A 175 -1.54 3.24 4.01
C ALA A 175 -0.35 3.00 3.06
N VAL A 176 0.32 4.08 2.60
CA VAL A 176 1.36 3.99 1.57
C VAL A 176 2.61 4.77 1.97
N GLU A 177 2.48 6.07 2.22
CA GLU A 177 3.63 6.98 2.37
C GLU A 177 4.42 6.67 3.65
N TYR A 178 3.76 6.56 4.80
CA TYR A 178 4.42 6.20 6.06
C TYR A 178 5.11 4.82 6.00
N PRO A 179 4.47 3.74 5.49
CA PRO A 179 5.17 2.49 5.24
C PRO A 179 6.43 2.66 4.37
N VAL A 180 6.36 3.44 3.29
CA VAL A 180 7.53 3.70 2.43
C VAL A 180 8.64 4.45 3.16
N GLU A 181 8.32 5.48 3.96
CA GLU A 181 9.31 6.17 4.81
C GLU A 181 10.00 5.20 5.77
N MET A 182 9.22 4.36 6.46
CA MET A 182 9.75 3.40 7.42
C MET A 182 10.67 2.38 6.75
N ILE A 183 10.31 1.91 5.55
CA ILE A 183 11.15 1.01 4.76
C ILE A 183 12.45 1.71 4.36
N LEU A 184 12.37 2.91 3.78
CA LEU A 184 13.55 3.66 3.34
C LEU A 184 14.48 3.99 4.50
N LYS A 185 13.92 4.35 5.68
CA LYS A 185 14.69 4.56 6.91
C LYS A 185 15.43 3.31 7.36
N ARG A 186 14.86 2.12 7.23
CA ARG A 186 15.58 0.86 7.53
C ARG A 186 16.64 0.56 6.47
N LEU A 187 16.36 0.86 5.21
CA LEU A 187 17.31 0.67 4.11
C LEU A 187 18.54 1.56 4.24
N THR A 188 18.46 2.73 4.89
CA THR A 188 19.63 3.58 5.15
C THR A 188 20.63 2.95 6.14
N GLU A 189 20.27 1.89 6.86
CA GLU A 189 21.18 1.13 7.73
C GLU A 189 21.97 0.05 6.97
N VAL A 190 21.61 -0.22 5.71
CA VAL A 190 22.26 -1.24 4.88
C VAL A 190 23.25 -0.59 3.93
N GLU A 191 24.54 -0.74 4.21
CA GLU A 191 25.64 -0.12 3.44
C GLU A 191 25.56 -0.42 1.94
N GLN A 192 25.20 -1.65 1.57
CA GLN A 192 25.02 -2.03 0.17
C GLN A 192 23.96 -1.15 -0.53
N VAL A 193 22.85 -0.83 0.14
CA VAL A 193 21.78 0.00 -0.44
C VAL A 193 22.19 1.46 -0.45
N ARG A 194 22.85 1.96 0.59
CA ARG A 194 23.42 3.33 0.64
C ARG A 194 24.40 3.59 -0.51
N SER A 195 25.17 2.58 -0.90
CA SER A 195 26.10 2.68 -2.04
C SER A 195 25.39 2.71 -3.40
N MET A 196 24.19 2.13 -3.49
CA MET A 196 23.41 2.06 -4.73
C MET A 196 22.55 3.29 -4.96
N TYR A 197 22.03 3.90 -3.90
CA TYR A 197 21.04 4.98 -3.98
C TYR A 197 21.38 6.17 -3.10
N ASP A 198 21.13 7.37 -3.61
CA ASP A 198 21.38 8.63 -2.91
C ASP A 198 20.31 8.96 -1.86
N MET A 199 20.18 8.12 -0.84
CA MET A 199 19.09 8.19 0.15
C MET A 199 19.35 9.17 1.30
N GLY A 200 20.56 9.68 1.47
CA GLY A 200 20.92 10.49 2.64
C GLY A 200 20.65 9.77 3.96
N ASP A 201 19.93 10.44 4.87
CA ASP A 201 19.44 9.89 6.14
C ASP A 201 18.01 9.31 6.05
N GLY A 202 17.45 9.30 4.84
CA GLY A 202 16.11 8.79 4.54
C GLY A 202 15.32 9.78 3.70
N VAL A 203 14.01 9.59 3.64
CA VAL A 203 13.10 10.49 2.93
C VAL A 203 11.91 10.85 3.82
N VAL A 204 11.28 11.99 3.52
CA VAL A 204 10.09 12.46 4.23
C VAL A 204 9.09 13.02 3.22
N PHE A 205 7.84 12.57 3.33
CA PHE A 205 6.70 13.17 2.64
C PHE A 205 6.21 14.36 3.46
N GLN A 206 6.27 15.56 2.89
CA GLN A 206 5.83 16.77 3.57
C GLN A 206 4.66 17.43 2.84
N TYR A 207 3.66 17.80 3.63
CA TYR A 207 2.44 18.47 3.20
C TYR A 207 2.47 19.93 3.65
N HIS A 208 2.65 20.84 2.68
CA HIS A 208 2.56 22.31 2.75
C HIS A 208 3.58 23.18 3.48
N LEU A 209 3.58 24.43 2.96
CA LEU A 209 4.35 25.64 3.30
C LEU A 209 5.81 25.59 2.87
N LEU A 210 5.99 25.90 1.59
CA LEU A 210 7.10 26.67 1.08
C LEU A 210 7.20 28.00 1.86
N ALA A 211 7.81 27.97 3.05
CA ALA A 211 7.91 29.13 3.94
C ALA A 211 9.36 29.49 4.33
N SER A 212 10.37 29.06 3.57
CA SER A 212 11.76 29.34 3.97
C SER A 212 12.84 29.35 2.87
N SER A 213 12.51 29.41 1.58
CA SER A 213 13.53 29.46 0.50
C SER A 213 13.20 30.40 -0.66
N ASP A 214 14.16 30.82 -1.49
CA ASP A 214 13.85 31.69 -2.66
C ASP A 214 12.89 31.01 -3.66
N ASN A 215 13.01 29.70 -3.87
CA ASN A 215 12.02 28.91 -4.63
C ASN A 215 10.62 28.94 -3.97
N SER A 216 10.55 29.14 -2.65
CA SER A 216 9.28 29.24 -1.92
C SER A 216 8.51 30.53 -2.24
N ARG A 217 9.24 31.61 -2.52
CA ARG A 217 8.64 32.85 -3.05
C ARG A 217 8.16 32.64 -4.47
N GLU A 218 8.95 32.01 -5.34
CA GLU A 218 8.56 31.77 -6.75
C GLU A 218 7.34 30.86 -6.86
N VAL A 219 7.24 29.79 -6.08
CA VAL A 219 6.07 28.92 -6.09
C VAL A 219 4.85 29.62 -5.47
N SER A 220 5.03 30.34 -4.36
CA SER A 220 3.93 31.14 -3.78
C SER A 220 3.47 32.25 -4.73
N GLU A 221 4.39 32.86 -5.50
CA GLU A 221 4.10 33.85 -6.53
C GLU A 221 3.44 33.21 -7.77
N ALA A 222 3.87 32.03 -8.20
CA ALA A 222 3.24 31.25 -9.28
C ALA A 222 1.82 30.83 -8.90
N GLU A 223 1.61 30.35 -7.67
CA GLU A 223 0.29 30.06 -7.11
C GLU A 223 -0.57 31.33 -7.04
N SER A 224 -0.02 32.45 -6.57
CA SER A 224 -0.71 33.75 -6.49
C SER A 224 -1.05 34.38 -7.84
N GLN A 225 -0.31 34.06 -8.90
CA GLN A 225 -0.58 34.49 -10.28
C GLN A 225 -1.67 33.63 -10.95
N SER A 226 -1.85 32.38 -10.50
CA SER A 226 -2.88 31.47 -11.02
C SER A 226 -4.26 31.62 -10.37
N ALA A 227 -4.37 32.30 -9.22
CA ALA A 227 -5.65 32.54 -8.55
C ALA A 227 -6.37 33.79 -9.11
N PRO A 228 -7.71 33.75 -9.36
CA PRO A 228 -8.45 34.91 -9.83
C PRO A 228 -8.45 36.02 -8.76
N ARG A 229 -7.86 37.17 -9.08
CA ARG A 229 -7.87 38.37 -8.22
C ARG A 229 -9.25 39.01 -8.23
N THR A 230 -10.07 38.76 -7.22
CA THR A 230 -11.22 39.61 -6.91
C THR A 230 -10.80 40.76 -5.99
N PRO A 231 -10.96 42.03 -6.40
CA PRO A 231 -10.75 43.16 -5.51
C PRO A 231 -12.00 43.33 -4.62
N HIS A 232 -11.77 43.33 -3.30
CA HIS A 232 -12.73 43.57 -2.21
C HIS A 232 -13.53 42.38 -1.66
N LEU A 233 -13.20 42.03 -0.40
CA LEU A 233 -14.09 41.77 0.76
C LEU A 233 -13.60 40.56 1.59
N ASP A 234 -13.28 40.86 2.86
CA ASP A 234 -13.18 40.04 4.07
C ASP A 234 -12.30 38.77 4.10
N PRO A 235 -11.64 38.46 5.25
CA PRO A 235 -10.78 37.29 5.40
C PRO A 235 -11.62 36.01 5.48
N VAL A 236 -12.08 35.54 4.32
CA VAL A 236 -12.82 34.29 4.18
C VAL A 236 -11.81 33.14 4.04
N SER A 237 -11.69 32.37 5.13
CA SER A 237 -11.53 30.92 5.16
C SER A 237 -10.46 30.28 4.24
N ASP A 238 -9.32 29.95 4.84
CA ASP A 238 -8.41 28.79 4.72
C ASP A 238 -8.79 27.60 3.76
N GLN A 239 -9.31 27.86 2.56
CA GLN A 239 -9.86 26.86 1.62
C GLN A 239 -9.01 26.64 0.35
N SER A 240 -7.92 27.37 0.16
CA SER A 240 -6.98 27.15 -0.96
C SER A 240 -5.66 26.58 -0.45
N ARG A 241 -5.68 25.33 0.02
CA ARG A 241 -4.47 24.56 0.32
C ARG A 241 -4.20 23.67 -0.89
N PRO A 242 -3.04 23.78 -1.59
CA PRO A 242 -2.79 22.94 -2.77
C PRO A 242 -2.90 21.44 -2.44
N ASN A 243 -3.38 20.60 -3.38
CA ASN A 243 -3.47 19.15 -3.16
C ASN A 243 -2.12 18.43 -3.32
N GLN A 244 -1.03 19.17 -3.17
CA GLN A 244 0.31 18.76 -3.51
C GLN A 244 1.07 18.23 -2.30
N THR A 245 1.78 17.14 -2.53
CA THR A 245 2.71 16.53 -1.58
C THR A 245 4.08 16.50 -2.22
N TYR A 246 5.10 16.95 -1.50
CA TYR A 246 6.47 16.93 -1.99
C TYR A 246 7.26 15.88 -1.22
N MET A 247 8.05 15.11 -1.97
CA MET A 247 8.99 14.16 -1.39
C MET A 247 10.35 14.83 -1.23
N TYR A 248 10.92 14.79 -0.03
CA TYR A 248 12.23 15.34 0.28
C TYR A 248 13.21 14.25 0.73
N ARG A 249 14.45 14.33 0.25
CA ARG A 249 15.56 13.61 0.84
C ARG A 249 15.97 14.31 2.14
N SER A 250 16.14 13.55 3.21
CA SER A 250 16.64 14.06 4.49
C SER A 250 18.16 14.03 4.48
N ASP A 251 18.79 15.20 4.64
CA ASP A 251 20.25 15.36 4.65
C ASP A 251 20.81 15.69 6.04
N GLY A 252 20.02 15.49 7.10
CA GLY A 252 20.43 15.73 8.49
C GLY A 252 20.60 17.20 8.89
N ASP A 253 20.73 18.12 7.93
CA ASP A 253 20.81 19.56 8.14
C ASP A 253 19.43 20.22 7.94
N PRO A 254 18.78 20.73 9.02
CA PRO A 254 17.50 21.43 8.92
C PRO A 254 17.59 22.80 8.25
N THR A 255 18.79 23.29 7.95
CA THR A 255 19.05 24.59 7.29
C THR A 255 19.42 24.46 5.81
N ALA A 256 19.72 23.24 5.33
CA ALA A 256 20.01 22.99 3.93
C ALA A 256 18.73 23.14 3.08
N MET A 257 18.90 23.59 1.83
CA MET A 257 17.79 23.69 0.88
C MET A 257 17.08 22.33 0.76
N PRO A 258 15.74 22.30 0.83
CA PRO A 258 15.00 21.05 0.81
C PRO A 258 15.30 20.27 -0.45
N ASN A 259 15.78 19.05 -0.27
CA ASN A 259 16.27 18.27 -1.37
C ASN A 259 15.14 17.47 -2.04
N MET A 260 14.34 18.17 -2.85
CA MET A 260 13.13 17.61 -3.49
C MET A 260 13.48 16.47 -4.46
N VAL A 261 12.73 15.37 -4.36
CA VAL A 261 12.92 14.17 -5.18
C VAL A 261 11.87 14.12 -6.30
N TYR A 262 10.59 14.29 -5.95
CA TYR A 262 9.49 14.39 -6.90
C TYR A 262 8.30 15.13 -6.26
N VAL A 263 7.37 15.58 -7.10
CA VAL A 263 6.09 16.18 -6.71
C VAL A 263 4.95 15.18 -6.90
N CYS A 264 3.97 15.20 -5.99
CA CYS A 264 2.77 14.37 -6.03
C CYS A 264 1.53 15.26 -5.98
N GLU A 265 0.57 15.03 -6.89
CA GLU A 265 -0.75 15.65 -6.89
C GLU A 265 -1.81 14.62 -6.51
N ASN A 266 -2.59 14.93 -5.47
CA ASN A 266 -3.73 14.14 -5.06
C ASN A 266 -5.01 14.70 -5.68
N THR A 267 -5.71 13.93 -6.51
CA THR A 267 -6.98 14.34 -7.11
C THR A 267 -8.11 13.48 -6.57
N ALA A 268 -9.24 14.09 -6.21
CA ALA A 268 -10.35 13.31 -5.69
C ALA A 268 -10.91 12.37 -6.79
N PRO A 269 -11.21 11.11 -6.45
CA PRO A 269 -11.55 10.07 -7.43
C PRO A 269 -12.87 10.35 -8.17
N HIS A 270 -13.79 11.12 -7.57
CA HIS A 270 -15.02 11.54 -8.24
C HIS A 270 -14.83 12.71 -9.22
N LYS A 271 -13.69 13.41 -9.17
CA LYS A 271 -13.32 14.48 -10.13
C LYS A 271 -12.52 13.95 -11.31
N LEU A 272 -11.69 12.93 -11.06
CA LEU A 272 -10.92 12.21 -12.08
C LEU A 272 -10.94 10.72 -11.74
N THR A 273 -11.69 9.94 -12.52
CA THR A 273 -11.89 8.50 -12.27
C THR A 273 -10.81 7.67 -12.96
N ALA A 274 -10.64 6.41 -12.56
CA ALA A 274 -9.80 5.47 -13.32
C ALA A 274 -10.27 5.34 -14.78
N ALA A 275 -11.58 5.41 -15.05
CA ALA A 275 -12.13 5.38 -16.41
C ALA A 275 -11.70 6.61 -17.23
N HIS A 276 -11.73 7.82 -16.65
CA HIS A 276 -11.20 9.02 -17.31
C HIS A 276 -9.70 8.87 -17.61
N LEU A 277 -8.91 8.35 -16.67
CA LEU A 277 -7.48 8.16 -16.88
C LEU A 277 -7.19 7.15 -17.99
N ARG A 278 -7.87 6.00 -18.03
CA ARG A 278 -7.69 4.99 -19.10
C ARG A 278 -8.02 5.55 -20.48
N ALA A 279 -9.10 6.32 -20.58
CA ALA A 279 -9.56 6.91 -21.83
C ALA A 279 -8.69 8.11 -22.27
N GLY A 280 -8.31 8.99 -21.33
CA GLY A 280 -7.58 10.22 -21.61
C GLY A 280 -6.06 10.06 -21.74
N LEU A 281 -5.46 9.03 -21.17
CA LEU A 281 -4.02 8.76 -21.29
C LEU A 281 -3.69 8.06 -22.62
N GLN A 282 -3.59 8.87 -23.68
CA GLN A 282 -3.15 8.44 -25.00
C GLN A 282 -1.95 9.26 -25.48
N PRO A 283 -1.08 8.70 -26.35
CA PRO A 283 -0.04 9.49 -27.00
C PRO A 283 -0.67 10.61 -27.81
N MET A 284 -0.41 11.87 -27.45
CA MET A 284 -1.04 13.03 -28.08
C MET A 284 -0.19 14.29 -27.98
N ASN A 285 -0.55 15.31 -28.75
CA ASN A 285 -0.08 16.66 -28.55
C ASN A 285 -1.07 17.43 -27.68
N ILE A 286 -0.82 17.59 -26.38
CA ILE A 286 -1.84 18.15 -25.46
C ILE A 286 -2.31 19.53 -25.92
N HIS A 287 -1.37 20.39 -26.33
CA HIS A 287 -1.72 21.75 -26.74
C HIS A 287 -2.58 21.78 -28.01
N ARG A 288 -2.27 20.94 -29.00
CA ARG A 288 -3.05 20.90 -30.26
C ARG A 288 -4.36 20.14 -30.10
N ASP A 289 -4.31 18.99 -29.45
CA ASP A 289 -5.39 17.99 -29.43
C ASP A 289 -6.38 18.23 -28.29
N VAL A 290 -5.98 18.98 -27.24
CA VAL A 290 -6.84 19.29 -26.08
C VAL A 290 -7.04 20.80 -25.94
N VAL A 291 -5.98 21.58 -25.76
CA VAL A 291 -6.09 23.03 -25.47
C VAL A 291 -6.71 23.78 -26.64
N ASN A 292 -6.21 23.55 -27.86
CA ASN A 292 -6.67 24.24 -29.08
C ASN A 292 -7.65 23.42 -29.91
N ARG A 293 -8.34 22.46 -29.27
CA ARG A 293 -9.37 21.67 -29.94
C ARG A 293 -10.57 22.55 -30.26
N THR A 294 -10.84 22.73 -31.55
CA THR A 294 -11.94 23.58 -32.04
C THR A 294 -13.29 22.88 -32.04
N THR A 295 -13.31 21.55 -31.96
CA THR A 295 -14.51 20.72 -32.06
C THR A 295 -14.88 20.12 -30.71
N ILE A 296 -16.01 20.58 -30.19
CA ILE A 296 -16.66 19.96 -29.03
C ILE A 296 -17.66 18.92 -29.58
N PRO A 297 -17.54 17.63 -29.20
CA PRO A 297 -18.51 16.62 -29.60
C PRO A 297 -19.93 17.06 -29.26
N THR A 298 -20.89 16.75 -30.13
CA THR A 298 -22.30 17.02 -29.83
C THR A 298 -22.83 15.94 -28.89
N ASP A 299 -23.79 16.27 -28.03
CA ASP A 299 -24.46 15.33 -27.09
C ASP A 299 -25.15 14.12 -27.76
N ALA A 300 -25.08 14.02 -29.10
CA ALA A 300 -25.62 12.91 -29.88
C ALA A 300 -24.83 11.60 -29.68
N ASP A 301 -23.53 11.66 -29.36
CA ASP A 301 -22.71 10.48 -29.04
C ASP A 301 -22.10 10.58 -27.62
N PRO A 302 -22.70 9.89 -26.63
CA PRO A 302 -22.20 9.87 -25.26
C PRO A 302 -20.77 9.35 -25.12
N ASN A 303 -20.31 8.47 -26.02
CA ASN A 303 -18.96 7.92 -25.95
C ASN A 303 -17.92 8.95 -26.44
N GLU A 304 -18.22 9.68 -27.51
CA GLU A 304 -17.34 10.77 -27.98
C GLU A 304 -17.26 11.90 -26.95
N HIS A 305 -18.38 12.25 -26.29
CA HIS A 305 -18.39 13.24 -25.22
C HIS A 305 -17.55 12.78 -24.03
N PHE A 306 -17.70 11.52 -23.59
CA PHE A 306 -16.89 10.97 -22.51
C PHE A 306 -15.40 10.97 -22.84
N GLN A 307 -15.02 10.59 -24.07
CA GLN A 307 -13.62 10.61 -24.52
C GLN A 307 -13.04 12.03 -24.49
N TYR A 308 -13.80 13.02 -24.98
CA TYR A 308 -13.42 14.43 -24.93
C TYR A 308 -13.21 14.93 -23.49
N ASP A 309 -14.12 14.61 -22.59
CA ASP A 309 -14.00 14.96 -21.18
C ASP A 309 -12.81 14.26 -20.52
N ALA A 310 -12.60 12.98 -20.81
CA ALA A 310 -11.50 12.19 -20.29
C ALA A 310 -10.13 12.76 -20.71
N GLU A 311 -9.97 13.11 -21.99
CA GLU A 311 -8.77 13.77 -22.53
C GLU A 311 -8.53 15.10 -21.85
N ARG A 312 -9.57 15.95 -21.74
CA ARG A 312 -9.46 17.28 -21.15
C ARG A 312 -9.14 17.24 -19.65
N LEU A 313 -9.83 16.40 -18.88
CA LEU A 313 -9.60 16.26 -17.44
C LEU A 313 -8.23 15.67 -17.13
N THR A 314 -7.82 14.65 -17.88
CA THR A 314 -6.50 14.02 -17.74
C THR A 314 -5.39 15.02 -18.07
N ALA A 315 -5.49 15.69 -19.22
CA ALA A 315 -4.50 16.67 -19.64
C ALA A 315 -4.39 17.87 -18.68
N ALA A 316 -5.51 18.33 -18.12
CA ALA A 316 -5.53 19.38 -17.11
C ALA A 316 -4.77 18.94 -15.83
N ALA A 317 -5.06 17.74 -15.31
CA ALA A 317 -4.38 17.20 -14.15
C ALA A 317 -2.87 17.01 -14.39
N LEU A 318 -2.48 16.47 -15.56
CA LEU A 318 -1.07 16.27 -15.92
C LEU A 318 -0.32 17.58 -16.12
N THR A 319 -0.96 18.57 -16.77
CA THR A 319 -0.41 19.92 -16.94
C THR A 319 -0.13 20.55 -15.59
N HIS A 320 -1.01 20.31 -14.62
CA HIS A 320 -0.78 20.78 -13.26
C HIS A 320 0.51 20.20 -12.68
N VAL A 321 0.70 18.88 -12.65
CA VAL A 321 1.93 18.27 -12.10
C VAL A 321 3.18 18.69 -12.87
N TYR A 322 3.09 18.68 -14.20
CA TYR A 322 4.17 19.07 -15.10
C TYR A 322 4.65 20.49 -14.87
N HIS A 323 3.74 21.44 -14.64
CA HIS A 323 4.08 22.82 -14.33
C HIS A 323 5.08 22.92 -13.17
N PHE A 324 4.81 22.20 -12.07
CA PHE A 324 5.68 22.20 -10.91
C PHE A 324 6.98 21.44 -11.15
N MET A 325 6.94 20.36 -11.93
CA MET A 325 8.17 19.66 -12.35
C MET A 325 9.12 20.62 -13.08
N ILE A 326 8.63 21.40 -14.04
CA ILE A 326 9.44 22.38 -14.76
C ILE A 326 9.83 23.57 -13.87
N HIS A 327 8.89 24.09 -13.09
CA HIS A 327 9.12 25.27 -12.26
C HIS A 327 10.22 25.02 -11.21
N ILE A 328 10.19 23.84 -10.58
CA ILE A 328 11.13 23.46 -9.51
C ILE A 328 12.40 22.85 -10.09
N GLY A 329 12.35 22.20 -11.26
CA GLY A 329 13.49 21.50 -11.81
C GLY A 329 13.53 20.00 -11.49
N LEU A 330 12.36 19.34 -11.47
CA LEU A 330 12.22 17.92 -11.13
C LEU A 330 12.08 17.06 -12.40
N GLU A 331 12.72 15.89 -12.40
CA GLU A 331 12.58 14.89 -13.47
C GLU A 331 11.35 14.01 -13.29
N TYR A 332 10.90 13.82 -12.05
CA TYR A 332 9.85 12.84 -11.70
C TYR A 332 8.66 13.50 -11.01
N GLY A 333 7.47 12.94 -11.25
CA GLY A 333 6.23 13.38 -10.63
C GLY A 333 5.21 12.24 -10.50
N LEU A 334 4.16 12.48 -9.74
CA LEU A 334 3.08 11.53 -9.48
C LEU A 334 1.72 12.24 -9.51
N LEU A 335 0.73 11.62 -10.12
CA LEU A 335 -0.68 11.98 -9.99
C LEU A 335 -1.43 10.77 -9.43
N THR A 336 -2.20 10.91 -8.36
CA THR A 336 -2.98 9.79 -7.81
C THR A 336 -4.40 10.17 -7.44
N THR A 337 -5.31 9.23 -7.67
CA THR A 337 -6.71 9.29 -7.24
C THR A 337 -7.01 8.28 -6.12
N GLY A 338 -5.98 7.58 -5.64
CA GLY A 338 -6.08 6.41 -4.77
C GLY A 338 -6.48 5.14 -5.54
N GLU A 339 -7.48 5.23 -6.42
CA GLU A 339 -7.89 4.12 -7.30
C GLU A 339 -6.84 3.83 -8.36
N ALA A 340 -6.34 4.90 -8.99
CA ALA A 340 -5.37 4.85 -10.06
C ALA A 340 -4.26 5.86 -9.81
N THR A 341 -3.04 5.53 -10.23
CA THR A 341 -1.86 6.36 -10.09
C THR A 341 -1.14 6.47 -11.42
N VAL A 342 -0.67 7.66 -11.76
CA VAL A 342 0.11 7.96 -12.95
C VAL A 342 1.51 8.40 -12.52
N PHE A 343 2.51 7.58 -12.82
CA PHE A 343 3.91 7.95 -12.66
C PHE A 343 4.37 8.77 -13.85
N LEU A 344 5.10 9.86 -13.59
CA LEU A 344 5.49 10.84 -14.59
C LEU A 344 7.01 11.02 -14.63
N LYS A 345 7.52 11.22 -15.84
CA LYS A 345 8.93 11.56 -16.09
C LYS A 345 9.07 12.63 -17.16
N VAL A 346 9.98 13.57 -16.93
CA VAL A 346 10.47 14.55 -17.90
C VAL A 346 11.95 14.28 -18.13
N ASP A 347 12.33 14.14 -19.39
CA ASP A 347 13.72 14.16 -19.81
C ASP A 347 14.10 15.61 -20.15
N TRP A 348 15.03 16.19 -19.40
CA TRP A 348 15.44 17.58 -19.58
C TRP A 348 16.22 17.84 -20.87
N SER A 349 16.63 16.80 -21.61
CA SER A 349 17.10 16.94 -22.99
C SER A 349 15.96 17.20 -23.99
N ALA A 350 14.72 16.85 -23.63
CA ALA A 350 13.51 17.07 -24.41
C ALA A 350 12.32 17.44 -23.50
N PRO A 351 12.39 18.59 -22.79
CA PRO A 351 11.51 18.90 -21.67
C PRO A 351 10.04 19.10 -22.06
N SER A 352 9.76 19.31 -23.35
CA SER A 352 8.41 19.40 -23.90
C SER A 352 7.67 18.06 -23.97
N THR A 353 8.34 16.95 -23.66
CA THR A 353 7.75 15.61 -23.62
C THR A 353 7.53 15.15 -22.18
N LEU A 354 6.29 14.82 -21.84
CA LEU A 354 5.92 14.16 -20.59
C LEU A 354 5.69 12.68 -20.84
N TYR A 355 6.43 11.85 -20.12
CA TYR A 355 6.24 10.40 -20.11
C TYR A 355 5.31 9.98 -18.99
N TYR A 356 4.41 9.03 -19.23
CA TYR A 356 3.42 8.56 -18.25
C TYR A 356 3.35 7.03 -18.15
N HIS A 357 3.05 6.52 -16.96
CA HIS A 357 2.70 5.12 -16.74
C HIS A 357 1.51 5.02 -15.77
N LEU A 358 0.39 4.43 -16.22
CA LEU A 358 -0.84 4.27 -15.43
C LEU A 358 -0.83 2.95 -14.68
N VAL A 359 -1.20 2.99 -13.40
CA VAL A 359 -1.26 1.82 -12.53
C VAL A 359 -2.53 1.82 -11.70
N GLU A 360 -3.11 0.63 -11.54
CA GLU A 360 -4.19 0.36 -10.59
C GLU A 360 -3.78 -0.79 -9.69
N PHE A 361 -3.33 -0.47 -8.47
CA PHE A 361 -2.60 -1.44 -7.63
C PHE A 361 -3.40 -2.71 -7.31
N ASN A 362 -4.71 -2.59 -7.03
CA ASN A 362 -5.55 -3.75 -6.74
C ASN A 362 -5.68 -4.67 -7.97
N SER A 363 -5.84 -4.09 -9.16
CA SER A 363 -5.91 -4.82 -10.43
C SER A 363 -4.57 -5.50 -10.76
N GLU A 364 -3.45 -4.80 -10.57
CA GLU A 364 -2.11 -5.31 -10.81
C GLU A 364 -1.76 -6.51 -9.91
N VAL A 365 -2.09 -6.42 -8.62
CA VAL A 365 -1.86 -7.50 -7.65
C VAL A 365 -2.72 -8.72 -7.98
N ALA A 366 -4.00 -8.51 -8.31
CA ALA A 366 -4.89 -9.59 -8.71
C ALA A 366 -4.43 -10.31 -10.00
N ALA A 367 -3.83 -9.58 -10.94
CA ALA A 367 -3.32 -10.14 -12.19
C ALA A 367 -2.00 -10.91 -12.05
N HIS A 368 -1.23 -10.68 -10.98
CA HIS A 368 0.13 -11.24 -10.81
C HIS A 368 0.38 -11.81 -9.41
N PRO A 369 -0.37 -12.85 -8.98
CA PRO A 369 -0.31 -13.37 -7.61
C PRO A 369 1.07 -13.91 -7.19
N ASP A 370 1.91 -14.35 -8.14
CA ASP A 370 3.21 -14.94 -7.84
C ASP A 370 4.34 -13.90 -7.70
N SER A 371 4.13 -12.65 -8.12
CA SER A 371 5.16 -11.60 -8.12
C SER A 371 4.58 -10.22 -7.79
N PHE A 372 3.67 -10.16 -6.83
CA PHE A 372 2.88 -8.96 -6.57
C PHE A 372 3.57 -7.92 -5.67
N HIS A 373 4.58 -8.30 -4.88
CA HIS A 373 5.12 -7.42 -3.84
C HIS A 373 5.58 -6.05 -4.38
N PHE A 374 6.31 -6.02 -5.50
CA PHE A 374 6.73 -4.77 -6.15
C PHE A 374 5.59 -4.04 -6.88
N ARG A 375 4.45 -4.71 -7.11
CA ARG A 375 3.26 -4.17 -7.79
C ARG A 375 2.22 -3.57 -6.84
N THR A 376 2.39 -3.75 -5.53
CA THR A 376 1.57 -3.08 -4.51
C THR A 376 1.80 -1.57 -4.52
N ALA A 377 0.88 -0.78 -3.93
CA ALA A 377 1.07 0.66 -3.77
C ALA A 377 2.38 1.01 -3.05
N VAL A 378 2.68 0.29 -1.95
CA VAL A 378 3.93 0.46 -1.19
C VAL A 378 5.14 0.05 -2.02
N GLY A 379 5.10 -1.11 -2.69
CA GLY A 379 6.21 -1.62 -3.49
C GLY A 379 6.56 -0.73 -4.68
N GLN A 380 5.56 -0.24 -5.41
CA GLN A 380 5.78 0.66 -6.55
C GLN A 380 6.25 2.04 -6.12
N LEU A 381 5.66 2.62 -5.06
CA LEU A 381 6.11 3.93 -4.58
C LEU A 381 7.54 3.86 -3.99
N LEU A 382 7.88 2.76 -3.32
CA LEU A 382 9.23 2.50 -2.82
C LEU A 382 10.25 2.45 -3.97
N THR A 383 9.98 1.62 -4.98
CA THR A 383 10.89 1.45 -6.13
C THR A 383 10.96 2.71 -7.00
N PHE A 384 9.86 3.44 -7.16
CA PHE A 384 9.83 4.74 -7.81
C PHE A 384 10.64 5.80 -7.05
N THR A 385 10.55 5.83 -5.72
CA THR A 385 11.37 6.74 -4.91
C THR A 385 12.86 6.46 -5.09
N LEU A 386 13.26 5.19 -5.07
CA LEU A 386 14.67 4.80 -5.30
C LEU A 386 15.14 5.10 -6.72
N LEU A 387 14.26 4.93 -7.72
CA LEU A 387 14.53 5.34 -9.10
C LEU A 387 14.81 6.85 -9.18
N ALA A 388 13.98 7.67 -8.52
CA ALA A 388 14.08 9.12 -8.54
C ALA A 388 15.27 9.66 -7.73
N LEU A 389 15.67 8.97 -6.64
CA LEU A 389 16.90 9.27 -5.91
C LEU A 389 18.14 8.96 -6.76
N GLY A 390 18.09 7.90 -7.56
CA GLY A 390 19.19 7.48 -8.43
C GLY A 390 20.45 7.13 -7.63
N ARG A 391 21.58 6.99 -8.34
CA ARG A 391 22.88 6.73 -7.71
C ARG A 391 23.43 7.99 -7.03
N PRO A 392 24.26 7.87 -5.98
CA PRO A 392 24.95 9.01 -5.38
C PRO A 392 25.63 9.90 -6.43
N GLY A 393 25.26 11.18 -6.46
CA GLY A 393 25.80 12.18 -7.40
C GLY A 393 25.30 12.09 -8.85
N ALA A 394 24.41 11.14 -9.17
CA ALA A 394 23.84 11.02 -10.52
C ALA A 394 22.65 11.96 -10.75
N ARG A 395 21.96 12.37 -9.69
CA ARG A 395 20.77 13.23 -9.81
C ARG A 395 21.17 14.64 -10.22
N ARG A 396 20.62 15.10 -11.33
CA ARG A 396 20.87 16.43 -11.86
C ARG A 396 20.06 17.48 -11.12
N VAL A 397 20.70 18.59 -10.77
CA VAL A 397 20.03 19.77 -10.22
C VAL A 397 19.88 20.77 -11.36
N HIS A 398 18.64 21.08 -11.71
CA HIS A 398 18.32 22.04 -12.77
C HIS A 398 18.27 23.45 -12.19
N GLY A 399 19.34 24.22 -12.46
CA GLY A 399 19.49 25.60 -12.00
C GLY A 399 18.52 26.56 -12.69
N GLN A 400 18.37 27.76 -12.13
CA GLN A 400 17.37 28.74 -12.57
C GLN A 400 17.48 29.06 -14.07
N ASP A 401 18.68 29.31 -14.59
CA ASP A 401 18.90 29.66 -15.99
C ASP A 401 18.41 28.57 -16.97
N GLU A 402 18.66 27.30 -16.65
CA GLU A 402 18.17 26.17 -17.45
C GLU A 402 16.64 26.11 -17.41
N ARG A 403 16.05 26.29 -16.22
CA ARG A 403 14.59 26.29 -16.06
C ARG A 403 13.93 27.43 -16.81
N ASP A 404 14.49 28.63 -16.76
CA ASP A 404 13.91 29.81 -17.41
C ASP A 404 14.02 29.74 -18.93
N MET A 405 15.11 29.18 -19.46
CA MET A 405 15.22 28.85 -20.88
C MET A 405 14.15 27.83 -21.31
N VAL A 406 13.96 26.76 -20.54
CA VAL A 406 12.92 25.77 -20.82
C VAL A 406 11.53 26.39 -20.76
N LYS A 407 11.21 27.17 -19.72
CA LYS A 407 9.91 27.85 -19.56
C LYS A 407 9.59 28.76 -20.75
N ALA A 408 10.59 29.46 -21.30
CA ALA A 408 10.40 30.36 -22.44
C ALA A 408 9.99 29.63 -23.73
N ASP A 409 10.41 28.38 -23.90
CA ASP A 409 10.10 27.55 -25.09
C ASP A 409 8.80 26.74 -24.93
N LEU A 410 8.25 26.66 -23.72
CA LEU A 410 7.04 25.90 -23.42
C LEU A 410 5.78 26.71 -23.68
N LYS A 411 4.73 26.00 -24.10
CA LYS A 411 3.41 26.57 -24.26
C LYS A 411 2.67 26.60 -22.93
N THR A 412 1.73 27.54 -22.78
CA THR A 412 0.83 27.60 -21.63
C THR A 412 -0.59 27.16 -22.01
N TRP A 413 -1.41 26.82 -21.03
CA TRP A 413 -2.78 26.33 -21.26
C TRP A 413 -3.79 27.37 -21.82
N ASP A 414 -3.39 28.62 -22.12
CA ASP A 414 -4.33 29.68 -22.53
C ASP A 414 -3.99 30.36 -23.87
N GLN A 415 -3.24 29.68 -24.77
CA GLN A 415 -2.81 30.25 -26.06
C GLN A 415 -3.30 29.53 -27.32
#